data_AF-A0A7W7EWB1-F1
#
_entry.id   AF-A0A7W7EWB1-F1
#
_cell.length_a   1.000
_cell.length_b   1.000
_cell.length_c   1.000
_cell.angle_alpha   90.00
_cell.angle_beta   90.00
_cell.angle_gamma   90.00
#
_symmetry.space_group_name_H-M   'P 1'
#
loop_
_entity.id
_entity.type
_entity.pdbx_description
1 polymer ?
#
loop_
_entity_poly.entity_id
_entity_poly.type
_entity_poly.pdbx_seq_one_letter_code
_entity_poly.pdbx_strand_id
1 'polypeptide(L)'
;MILVPLLAGCGGGGGDASGAGTAVTVIPAATPTPAPTPAATPTSDATPAPTAMPTPTSSPTPAASIPTAWAAGIAASYSVQPDVANCKAGTLGANVRAEALAVINTIRALHKLPAVTYSDADQAEAMESALMMAANGQLSHTPPTSWKCYSASGAAGAGSSNLYGAVPSPFLSLTPTDTIFAGWMTEVRNIVADNVGHRRWILSPFLTSIAYGRVAGSDGVNRTDATSLKVFGQASAPAVDAAALPSFVAYPQGDYPARYFDMSALLSFSAIIDPTRAGNNSAVDYAAATIRVTGADGAAMTVSGISFDNLGYGVPNNIQWKVAGLGRNVTYSVTIDNVRVRGVARSYGYTFRIID
;
A
#
# COMPACT_ATOMS: atom_id res chain seq x y z
N MET A 1 11.05 20.21 -16.42
CA MET A 1 9.69 20.11 -16.99
C MET A 1 9.47 18.67 -17.43
N ILE A 2 8.88 17.85 -16.57
CA ILE A 2 8.53 16.47 -16.91
C ILE A 2 7.07 16.53 -17.35
N LEU A 3 6.86 16.36 -18.65
CA LEU A 3 5.54 16.16 -19.24
C LEU A 3 4.97 14.87 -18.64
N VAL A 4 3.85 14.98 -17.93
CA VAL A 4 2.98 13.84 -17.65
C VAL A 4 2.14 13.63 -18.90
N PRO A 5 2.32 12.56 -19.68
CA PRO A 5 1.34 12.24 -20.70
C PRO A 5 0.11 11.68 -19.98
N LEU A 6 -0.97 12.47 -19.98
CA LEU A 6 -2.31 11.98 -19.72
C LEU A 6 -2.60 10.85 -20.72
N LEU A 7 -2.90 9.65 -20.22
CA LEU A 7 -3.70 8.72 -20.99
C LEU A 7 -5.18 9.11 -20.80
N ALA A 8 -5.76 9.68 -21.86
CA ALA A 8 -7.18 9.55 -22.17
C ALA A 8 -7.52 8.05 -22.32
N GLY A 9 -8.67 7.50 -21.94
CA GLY A 9 -10.02 8.05 -21.88
C GLY A 9 -10.92 7.19 -22.78
N CYS A 10 -11.87 6.46 -22.19
CA CYS A 10 -13.04 5.85 -22.85
C CYS A 10 -14.00 5.40 -21.71
N GLY A 11 -15.27 5.78 -21.56
CA GLY A 11 -16.19 6.58 -22.37
C GLY A 11 -17.61 5.99 -22.29
N GLY A 12 -18.57 6.73 -21.71
CA GLY A 12 -20.04 6.64 -21.92
C GLY A 12 -20.88 5.90 -20.85
N GLY A 13 -22.05 6.36 -20.36
CA GLY A 13 -22.89 7.56 -20.61
C GLY A 13 -24.37 7.35 -20.15
N GLY A 14 -25.04 8.42 -19.66
CA GLY A 14 -26.51 8.66 -19.49
C GLY A 14 -27.19 8.01 -18.26
N GLY A 15 -27.82 8.72 -17.28
CA GLY A 15 -28.88 9.75 -17.32
C GLY A 15 -30.25 9.05 -17.16
N ASP A 16 -31.17 9.30 -16.22
CA ASP A 16 -31.64 10.49 -15.50
C ASP A 16 -32.41 10.07 -14.23
N ALA A 17 -32.49 10.94 -13.21
CA ALA A 17 -33.65 10.97 -12.30
C ALA A 17 -33.75 12.33 -11.58
N SER A 18 -34.76 13.10 -11.97
CA SER A 18 -35.28 14.29 -11.33
C SER A 18 -36.10 13.94 -10.09
N GLY A 19 -36.07 14.79 -9.06
CA GLY A 19 -36.91 14.62 -7.88
C GLY A 19 -36.67 15.70 -6.82
N ALA A 20 -37.23 16.88 -7.05
CA ALA A 20 -37.41 17.91 -6.01
C ALA A 20 -38.54 17.50 -5.07
N GLY A 21 -38.36 17.71 -3.76
CA GLY A 21 -39.37 17.43 -2.74
C GLY A 21 -38.95 17.91 -1.36
N THR A 22 -39.47 19.07 -1.00
CA THR A 22 -39.20 19.89 0.19
C THR A 22 -39.74 19.32 1.50
N ALA A 23 -39.17 19.87 2.58
CA ALA A 23 -39.76 20.18 3.89
C ALA A 23 -39.68 19.14 5.02
N VAL A 24 -38.96 19.60 6.05
CA VAL A 24 -38.71 19.10 7.39
C VAL A 24 -40.00 19.09 8.23
N THR A 25 -40.23 18.01 8.99
CA THR A 25 -41.18 17.96 10.11
C THR A 25 -40.47 17.41 11.34
N VAL A 26 -40.36 18.24 12.38
CA VAL A 26 -39.84 17.90 13.72
C VAL A 26 -41.03 17.69 14.64
N ILE A 27 -41.12 16.52 15.31
CA ILE A 27 -42.07 16.27 16.41
C ILE A 27 -41.35 15.55 17.56
N PRO A 28 -41.59 15.88 18.83
CA PRO A 28 -40.70 15.61 19.96
C PRO A 28 -40.76 14.18 20.52
N ALA A 29 -39.73 13.85 21.30
CA ALA A 29 -39.52 12.58 21.99
C ALA A 29 -40.65 12.21 22.97
N ALA A 30 -41.00 10.91 22.99
CA ALA A 30 -41.88 10.30 23.98
C ALA A 30 -41.06 9.58 25.07
N THR A 31 -41.45 9.81 26.31
CA THR A 31 -40.90 9.31 27.59
C THR A 31 -41.16 7.79 27.78
N PRO A 32 -40.26 7.03 28.45
CA PRO A 32 -40.28 5.56 28.45
C PRO A 32 -41.14 4.96 29.56
N THR A 33 -41.70 3.77 29.30
CA THR A 33 -42.34 2.88 30.30
C THR A 33 -42.22 1.41 29.86
N PRO A 34 -42.41 0.43 30.76
CA PRO A 34 -41.39 -0.26 31.55
C PRO A 34 -41.00 -1.64 31.01
N ALA A 35 -39.88 -2.17 31.50
CA ALA A 35 -39.33 -3.48 31.13
C ALA A 35 -40.20 -4.66 31.60
N PRO A 36 -40.45 -5.68 30.74
CA PRO A 36 -41.02 -6.95 31.17
C PRO A 36 -39.96 -7.90 31.75
N THR A 37 -40.37 -8.62 32.79
CA THR A 37 -39.69 -9.68 33.53
C THR A 37 -39.24 -10.86 32.64
N PRO A 38 -38.10 -11.53 32.90
CA PRO A 38 -37.57 -12.59 32.04
C PRO A 38 -38.44 -13.85 32.07
N ALA A 39 -38.75 -14.40 30.89
CA ALA A 39 -39.34 -15.72 30.72
C ALA A 39 -38.25 -16.81 30.72
N ALA A 40 -38.63 -18.01 31.18
CA ALA A 40 -37.74 -19.14 31.44
C ALA A 40 -37.03 -19.69 30.18
N THR A 41 -35.76 -20.05 30.37
CA THR A 41 -34.84 -20.71 29.44
C THR A 41 -35.32 -22.13 29.08
N PRO A 42 -35.42 -22.50 27.79
CA PRO A 42 -35.51 -23.90 27.39
C PRO A 42 -34.13 -24.57 27.37
N THR A 43 -34.18 -25.84 27.74
CA THR A 43 -33.12 -26.83 27.92
C THR A 43 -32.15 -26.93 26.73
N SER A 44 -30.85 -27.02 27.02
CA SER A 44 -29.78 -27.26 26.05
C SER A 44 -29.85 -28.68 25.49
N ASP A 45 -29.91 -28.78 24.17
CA ASP A 45 -29.79 -30.04 23.43
C ASP A 45 -28.38 -30.18 22.84
N ALA A 46 -27.84 -31.39 22.96
CA ALA A 46 -26.67 -32.01 22.32
C ALA A 46 -25.39 -31.18 22.03
N THR A 47 -24.34 -31.50 22.79
CA THR A 47 -22.92 -31.23 22.47
C THR A 47 -22.45 -32.03 21.23
N PRO A 48 -21.97 -31.39 20.15
CA PRO A 48 -21.24 -32.10 19.10
C PRO A 48 -19.78 -32.35 19.50
N ALA A 49 -19.27 -33.53 19.12
CA ALA A 49 -17.92 -34.02 19.40
C ALA A 49 -16.81 -33.11 18.81
N PRO A 50 -15.63 -33.02 19.46
CA PRO A 50 -14.54 -32.17 18.99
C PRO A 50 -13.97 -32.68 17.66
N THR A 51 -14.02 -31.83 16.64
CA THR A 51 -13.35 -32.06 15.36
C THR A 51 -11.85 -31.97 15.57
N ALA A 52 -11.09 -32.90 15.02
CA ALA A 52 -9.63 -32.96 15.13
C ALA A 52 -8.99 -31.65 14.66
N MET A 53 -8.16 -31.06 15.53
CA MET A 53 -7.35 -29.88 15.24
C MET A 53 -6.33 -30.21 14.14
N PRO A 54 -6.26 -29.46 13.04
CA PRO A 54 -5.20 -29.65 12.05
C PRO A 54 -3.84 -29.35 12.69
N THR A 55 -2.91 -30.29 12.54
CA THR A 55 -1.52 -30.17 12.93
C THR A 55 -0.92 -28.89 12.33
N PRO A 56 -0.25 -28.02 13.12
CA PRO A 56 0.39 -26.84 12.56
C PRO A 56 1.44 -27.26 11.54
N THR A 57 1.24 -26.84 10.29
CA THR A 57 2.23 -26.95 9.22
C THR A 57 3.47 -26.19 9.66
N SER A 58 4.63 -26.84 9.62
CA SER A 58 5.93 -26.30 10.03
C SER A 58 6.17 -24.89 9.46
N SER A 59 6.35 -23.93 10.35
CA SER A 59 6.85 -22.59 10.04
C SER A 59 8.17 -22.73 9.26
N PRO A 60 8.38 -22.01 8.14
CA PRO A 60 9.65 -22.08 7.43
C PRO A 60 10.77 -21.60 8.36
N THR A 61 11.87 -22.36 8.40
CA THR A 61 13.12 -21.99 9.07
C THR A 61 13.44 -20.52 8.79
N PRO A 62 13.76 -19.68 9.81
CA PRO A 62 14.14 -18.30 9.57
C PRO A 62 15.27 -18.23 8.55
N ALA A 63 15.05 -17.51 7.45
CA ALA A 63 16.11 -17.25 6.49
C ALA A 63 17.27 -16.56 7.23
N ALA A 64 18.50 -17.03 7.00
CA ALA A 64 19.67 -16.42 7.63
C ALA A 64 19.69 -14.91 7.35
N SER A 65 19.84 -14.10 8.40
CA SER A 65 19.86 -12.64 8.29
C SER A 65 21.03 -12.18 7.40
N ILE A 66 20.74 -11.29 6.46
CA ILE A 66 21.75 -10.72 5.56
C ILE A 66 22.73 -9.88 6.39
N PRO A 67 24.07 -10.05 6.22
CA PRO A 67 25.05 -9.20 6.90
C PRO A 67 24.88 -7.72 6.57
N THR A 68 25.13 -6.84 7.54
CA THR A 68 25.01 -5.38 7.35
C THR A 68 26.20 -4.76 6.61
N ALA A 69 27.35 -5.45 6.58
CA ALA A 69 28.51 -5.02 5.80
C ALA A 69 28.18 -5.11 4.29
N TRP A 70 28.29 -3.99 3.58
CA TRP A 70 27.79 -3.83 2.20
C TRP A 70 28.20 -4.98 1.26
N ALA A 71 29.48 -5.32 1.19
CA ALA A 71 29.96 -6.37 0.28
C ALA A 71 29.41 -7.77 0.65
N ALA A 72 29.42 -8.14 1.93
CA ALA A 72 28.91 -9.43 2.40
C ALA A 72 27.39 -9.52 2.27
N GLY A 73 26.68 -8.43 2.55
CA GLY A 73 25.23 -8.37 2.44
C GLY A 73 24.73 -8.41 1.00
N ILE A 74 25.40 -7.71 0.08
CA ILE A 74 25.14 -7.84 -1.36
C ILE A 74 25.42 -9.27 -1.80
N ALA A 75 26.58 -9.83 -1.47
CA ALA A 75 26.91 -11.20 -1.87
C ALA A 75 25.82 -12.21 -1.41
N ALA A 76 25.34 -12.08 -0.17
CA ALA A 76 24.27 -12.90 0.40
C ALA A 76 22.86 -12.63 -0.17
N SER A 77 22.67 -11.57 -0.95
CA SER A 77 21.39 -11.22 -1.55
C SER A 77 21.12 -11.99 -2.85
N TYR A 78 22.11 -12.63 -3.46
CA TYR A 78 22.01 -13.23 -4.79
C TYR A 78 22.45 -14.69 -4.81
N SER A 79 21.75 -15.51 -5.61
CA SER A 79 22.24 -16.84 -6.01
C SER A 79 23.17 -16.76 -7.23
N VAL A 80 23.00 -15.74 -8.08
CA VAL A 80 23.91 -15.38 -9.16
C VAL A 80 24.14 -13.87 -9.07
N GLN A 81 25.40 -13.46 -8.88
CA GLN A 81 25.73 -12.05 -8.70
C GLN A 81 25.35 -11.23 -9.94
N PRO A 82 24.81 -10.00 -9.77
CA PRO A 82 24.64 -9.07 -10.86
C PRO A 82 26.00 -8.61 -11.41
N ASP A 83 26.02 -8.25 -12.69
CA ASP A 83 27.14 -7.60 -13.36
C ASP A 83 26.60 -6.36 -14.10
N VAL A 84 26.57 -5.24 -13.39
CA VAL A 84 26.05 -3.96 -13.90
C VAL A 84 26.91 -3.41 -15.04
N ALA A 85 28.21 -3.76 -15.07
CA ALA A 85 29.11 -3.32 -16.12
C ALA A 85 28.76 -3.98 -17.46
N ASN A 86 28.41 -5.27 -17.43
CA ASN A 86 28.09 -6.09 -18.61
C ASN A 86 26.58 -6.39 -18.75
N CYS A 87 25.72 -5.60 -18.10
CA CYS A 87 24.26 -5.68 -18.21
C CYS A 87 23.67 -7.06 -17.90
N LYS A 88 24.08 -7.65 -16.77
CA LYS A 88 23.47 -8.87 -16.24
C LYS A 88 22.81 -8.56 -14.91
N ALA A 89 21.49 -8.75 -14.83
CA ALA A 89 20.76 -8.48 -13.60
C ALA A 89 21.05 -9.51 -12.49
N GLY A 90 21.61 -10.67 -12.83
CA GLY A 90 21.88 -11.76 -11.90
C GLY A 90 20.58 -12.48 -11.49
N THR A 91 20.60 -13.13 -10.34
CA THR A 91 19.44 -13.85 -9.79
C THR A 91 19.35 -13.58 -8.30
N LEU A 92 18.22 -13.00 -7.88
CA LEU A 92 17.97 -12.69 -6.49
C LEU A 92 17.77 -13.97 -5.66
N GLY A 93 18.41 -14.01 -4.50
CA GLY A 93 18.33 -15.13 -3.58
C GLY A 93 16.91 -15.37 -3.07
N ALA A 94 16.56 -16.63 -2.83
CA ALA A 94 15.23 -17.00 -2.30
C ALA A 94 14.94 -16.35 -0.94
N ASN A 95 15.97 -16.13 -0.12
CA ASN A 95 15.87 -15.42 1.15
C ASN A 95 15.36 -13.98 0.99
N VAL A 96 15.88 -13.22 0.03
CA VAL A 96 15.45 -11.82 -0.21
C VAL A 96 14.01 -11.78 -0.75
N ARG A 97 13.67 -12.71 -1.65
CA ARG A 97 12.31 -12.82 -2.20
C ARG A 97 11.28 -13.15 -1.12
N ALA A 98 11.63 -14.09 -0.24
CA ALA A 98 10.81 -14.46 0.90
C ALA A 98 10.68 -13.31 1.92
N GLU A 99 11.76 -12.56 2.18
CA GLU A 99 11.74 -11.37 3.04
C GLU A 99 10.81 -10.29 2.48
N ALA A 100 10.93 -9.95 1.19
CA ALA A 100 10.07 -8.96 0.54
C ALA A 100 8.58 -9.37 0.62
N LEU A 101 8.29 -10.65 0.38
CA LEU A 101 6.93 -11.19 0.49
C LEU A 101 6.41 -11.14 1.94
N ALA A 102 7.26 -11.47 2.92
CA ALA A 102 6.89 -11.43 4.32
C ALA A 102 6.59 -9.99 4.76
N VAL A 103 7.46 -9.04 4.44
CA VAL A 103 7.32 -7.63 4.81
C VAL A 103 6.03 -7.03 4.22
N ILE A 104 5.77 -7.22 2.92
CA ILE A 104 4.55 -6.67 2.32
C ILE A 104 3.29 -7.28 2.95
N ASN A 105 3.29 -8.58 3.24
CA ASN A 105 2.15 -9.24 3.87
C ASN A 105 1.97 -8.82 5.33
N THR A 106 3.05 -8.56 6.08
CA THR A 106 2.99 -7.93 7.40
C THR A 106 2.35 -6.55 7.32
N ILE A 107 2.78 -5.71 6.38
CA ILE A 107 2.20 -4.38 6.19
C ILE A 107 0.71 -4.51 5.83
N ARG A 108 0.35 -5.35 4.86
CA ARG A 108 -1.05 -5.55 4.42
C ARG A 108 -1.96 -6.07 5.53
N ALA A 109 -1.44 -6.91 6.42
CA ALA A 109 -2.20 -7.39 7.58
C ALA A 109 -2.58 -6.26 8.56
N LEU A 110 -1.74 -5.25 8.75
CA LEU A 110 -2.09 -4.04 9.54
C LEU A 110 -3.32 -3.32 8.97
N HIS A 111 -3.58 -3.50 7.68
CA HIS A 111 -4.70 -2.88 6.97
C HIS A 111 -5.88 -3.83 6.73
N LYS A 112 -5.86 -5.02 7.33
CA LYS A 112 -6.88 -6.07 7.14
C LYS A 112 -7.03 -6.47 5.66
N LEU A 113 -5.94 -6.41 4.90
CA LEU A 113 -5.91 -6.82 3.50
C LEU A 113 -5.43 -8.26 3.38
N PRO A 114 -5.97 -9.05 2.43
CA PRO A 114 -5.45 -10.38 2.14
C PRO A 114 -3.97 -10.35 1.77
N ALA A 115 -3.25 -11.42 2.15
CA ALA A 115 -1.87 -11.62 1.75
C ALA A 115 -1.76 -11.78 0.22
N VAL A 116 -0.67 -11.29 -0.34
CA VAL A 116 -0.28 -11.51 -1.74
C VAL A 116 0.63 -12.72 -1.86
N THR A 117 0.68 -13.29 -3.06
CA THR A 117 1.64 -14.34 -3.42
C THR A 117 2.86 -13.77 -4.15
N TYR A 118 3.92 -14.58 -4.27
CA TYR A 118 5.05 -14.23 -5.13
C TYR A 118 4.79 -14.69 -6.57
N SER A 119 5.10 -13.84 -7.55
CA SER A 119 5.08 -14.19 -8.96
C SER A 119 6.49 -14.47 -9.46
N ASP A 120 6.87 -15.75 -9.55
CA ASP A 120 8.16 -16.14 -10.14
C ASP A 120 8.23 -15.77 -11.64
N ALA A 121 7.08 -15.77 -12.33
CA ALA A 121 7.00 -15.42 -13.75
C ALA A 121 7.39 -13.97 -14.04
N ASP A 122 7.18 -13.07 -13.08
CA ASP A 122 7.51 -11.65 -13.20
C ASP A 122 8.92 -11.31 -12.65
N GLN A 123 9.66 -12.29 -12.13
CA GLN A 123 10.93 -12.04 -11.45
C GLN A 123 12.00 -11.45 -12.36
N ALA A 124 12.14 -12.00 -13.57
CA ALA A 124 13.13 -11.51 -14.53
C ALA A 124 12.86 -10.05 -14.90
N GLU A 125 11.59 -9.69 -15.11
CA GLU A 125 11.18 -8.32 -15.44
C GLU A 125 11.53 -7.32 -14.33
N ALA A 126 11.26 -7.68 -13.06
CA ALA A 126 11.60 -6.84 -11.92
C ALA A 126 13.12 -6.67 -11.74
N MET A 127 13.91 -7.73 -12.01
CA MET A 127 15.37 -7.68 -11.96
C MET A 127 15.97 -6.81 -13.07
N GLU A 128 15.46 -6.90 -14.31
CA GLU A 128 15.87 -6.05 -15.44
C GLU A 128 15.52 -4.58 -15.20
N SER A 129 14.35 -4.30 -14.61
CA SER A 129 13.99 -2.96 -14.14
C SER A 129 15.02 -2.43 -13.14
N ALA A 130 15.32 -3.19 -12.08
CA ALA A 130 16.30 -2.79 -11.09
C ALA A 130 17.71 -2.59 -11.69
N LEU A 131 18.12 -3.43 -12.65
CA LEU A 131 19.41 -3.31 -13.35
C LEU A 131 19.53 -1.97 -14.07
N MET A 132 18.52 -1.58 -14.84
CA MET A 132 18.53 -0.31 -15.57
C MET A 132 18.70 0.88 -14.61
N MET A 133 17.98 0.87 -13.50
CA MET A 133 18.03 1.96 -12.51
C MET A 133 19.42 2.01 -11.86
N ALA A 134 19.96 0.85 -11.46
CA ALA A 134 21.29 0.74 -10.88
C ALA A 134 22.39 1.20 -11.86
N ALA A 135 22.28 0.82 -13.13
CA ALA A 135 23.26 1.12 -14.18
C ALA A 135 23.33 2.60 -14.56
N ASN A 136 22.23 3.34 -14.39
CA ASN A 136 22.12 4.74 -14.79
C ASN A 136 22.13 5.72 -13.61
N GLY A 137 22.12 5.22 -12.38
CA GLY A 137 22.17 6.09 -11.21
C GLY A 137 20.87 6.89 -10.98
N GLN A 138 19.76 6.44 -11.56
CA GLN A 138 18.52 7.21 -11.69
C GLN A 138 17.28 6.30 -11.64
N LEU A 139 16.17 6.83 -11.09
CA LEU A 139 14.85 6.19 -11.15
C LEU A 139 13.99 6.80 -12.26
N SER A 140 13.27 5.96 -12.99
CA SER A 140 12.25 6.37 -13.97
C SER A 140 11.24 5.25 -14.17
N HIS A 141 9.95 5.57 -14.18
CA HIS A 141 8.90 4.65 -14.62
C HIS A 141 8.79 4.55 -16.15
N THR A 142 9.42 5.48 -16.87
CA THR A 142 9.47 5.52 -18.34
C THR A 142 10.93 5.69 -18.78
N PRO A 143 11.79 4.69 -18.52
CA PRO A 143 13.21 4.79 -18.84
C PRO A 143 13.39 4.99 -20.36
N PRO A 144 14.16 6.00 -20.80
CA PRO A 144 14.42 6.19 -22.22
C PRO A 144 15.28 5.05 -22.78
N THR A 145 15.10 4.74 -24.05
CA THR A 145 15.84 3.67 -24.76
C THR A 145 17.36 3.91 -24.82
N SER A 146 17.83 5.12 -24.52
CA SER A 146 19.24 5.50 -24.46
C SER A 146 19.94 5.10 -23.15
N TRP A 147 19.21 4.62 -22.14
CA TRP A 147 19.79 4.19 -20.88
C TRP A 147 20.75 3.00 -21.05
N LYS A 148 21.82 3.00 -20.27
CA LYS A 148 22.71 1.83 -20.16
C LYS A 148 21.91 0.62 -19.69
N CYS A 149 22.16 -0.54 -20.30
CA CYS A 149 21.45 -1.79 -20.01
C CYS A 149 19.94 -1.72 -20.26
N TYR A 150 19.47 -0.79 -21.11
CA TYR A 150 18.07 -0.72 -21.47
C TYR A 150 17.59 -2.05 -22.06
N SER A 151 16.47 -2.54 -21.56
CA SER A 151 15.72 -3.64 -22.16
C SER A 151 14.22 -3.31 -22.15
N ALA A 152 13.48 -3.78 -23.16
CA ALA A 152 12.04 -3.57 -23.22
C ALA A 152 11.30 -4.22 -22.03
N SER A 153 11.78 -5.38 -21.59
CA SER A 153 11.26 -6.05 -20.39
C SER A 153 11.52 -5.23 -19.13
N GLY A 154 12.74 -4.72 -18.94
CA GLY A 154 13.04 -3.83 -17.83
C GLY A 154 12.17 -2.57 -17.85
N ALA A 155 11.90 -1.99 -19.02
CA ALA A 155 11.05 -0.80 -19.15
C ALA A 155 9.59 -1.08 -18.78
N ALA A 156 9.05 -2.25 -19.16
CA ALA A 156 7.74 -2.70 -18.72
C ALA A 156 7.69 -2.92 -17.19
N GLY A 157 8.75 -3.50 -16.62
CA GLY A 157 8.91 -3.65 -15.18
C GLY A 157 8.94 -2.32 -14.45
N ALA A 158 9.68 -1.34 -14.99
CA ALA A 158 9.78 0.02 -14.46
C ALA A 158 8.41 0.71 -14.39
N GLY A 159 7.64 0.59 -15.48
CA GLY A 159 6.32 1.20 -15.60
C GLY A 159 5.26 0.58 -14.70
N SER A 160 5.47 -0.66 -14.23
CA SER A 160 4.52 -1.43 -13.41
C SER A 160 4.94 -1.63 -11.95
N SER A 161 6.03 -0.98 -11.54
CA SER A 161 6.65 -1.20 -10.23
C SER A 161 6.70 0.05 -9.36
N ASN A 162 6.72 -0.14 -8.04
CA ASN A 162 7.30 0.83 -7.13
C ASN A 162 8.83 0.78 -7.24
N LEU A 163 9.48 1.95 -7.30
CA LEU A 163 10.92 2.07 -7.50
C LEU A 163 11.60 2.70 -6.28
N TYR A 164 12.83 2.31 -5.97
CA TYR A 164 13.60 2.88 -4.87
C TYR A 164 15.11 2.84 -5.14
N GLY A 165 15.83 3.81 -4.59
CA GLY A 165 17.30 3.84 -4.58
C GLY A 165 17.91 4.49 -5.82
N ALA A 166 18.83 3.77 -6.44
CA ALA A 166 19.63 4.13 -7.62
C ALA A 166 20.66 5.25 -7.45
N VAL A 167 20.67 6.04 -6.38
CA VAL A 167 21.67 7.12 -6.21
C VAL A 167 23.06 6.54 -5.94
N PRO A 168 24.06 6.71 -6.83
CA PRO A 168 25.40 6.18 -6.61
C PRO A 168 26.15 6.95 -5.51
N SER A 169 26.90 6.25 -4.67
CA SER A 169 27.73 6.88 -3.63
C SER A 169 28.88 5.98 -3.18
N PRO A 170 30.08 6.52 -2.89
CA PRO A 170 31.16 5.75 -2.28
C PRO A 170 30.82 5.29 -0.84
N PHE A 171 29.83 5.94 -0.21
CA PHE A 171 29.41 5.70 1.17
C PHE A 171 28.04 5.01 1.27
N LEU A 172 27.51 4.46 0.18
CA LEU A 172 26.22 3.79 0.22
C LEU A 172 26.29 2.58 1.17
N SER A 173 25.38 2.56 2.14
CA SER A 173 25.12 1.43 3.02
C SER A 173 24.07 0.52 2.39
N LEU A 174 24.13 -0.78 2.71
CA LEU A 174 23.12 -1.72 2.28
C LEU A 174 21.82 -1.42 3.01
N THR A 175 20.76 -1.05 2.27
CA THR A 175 19.46 -0.75 2.88
C THR A 175 18.70 -2.05 3.13
N PRO A 176 18.28 -2.38 4.36
CA PRO A 176 17.47 -3.56 4.62
C PRO A 176 16.15 -3.54 3.83
N THR A 177 15.66 -4.69 3.39
CA THR A 177 14.44 -4.78 2.57
C THR A 177 13.26 -4.10 3.26
N ASP A 178 13.06 -4.36 4.55
CA ASP A 178 11.98 -3.75 5.33
C ASP A 178 12.05 -2.21 5.40
N THR A 179 13.25 -1.62 5.34
CA THR A 179 13.48 -0.17 5.33
C THR A 179 13.06 0.44 3.98
N ILE A 180 13.25 -0.30 2.89
CA ILE A 180 12.79 0.11 1.55
C ILE A 180 11.26 0.16 1.52
N PHE A 181 10.61 -0.89 2.03
CA PHE A 181 9.15 -0.91 2.19
C PHE A 181 8.65 0.21 3.12
N ALA A 182 9.31 0.46 4.24
CA ALA A 182 8.99 1.60 5.10
C ALA A 182 9.13 2.95 4.36
N GLY A 183 10.11 3.08 3.47
CA GLY A 183 10.23 4.25 2.58
C GLY A 183 9.02 4.44 1.68
N TRP A 184 8.58 3.39 0.98
CA TRP A 184 7.35 3.43 0.16
C TRP A 184 6.08 3.65 0.97
N MET A 185 6.05 3.17 2.22
CA MET A 185 4.91 3.42 3.10
C MET A 185 4.89 4.84 3.63
N THR A 186 6.02 5.41 4.02
CA THR A 186 6.05 6.76 4.64
C THR A 186 6.00 7.88 3.61
N GLU A 187 6.58 7.67 2.43
CA GLU A 187 6.62 8.62 1.30
C GLU A 187 7.33 9.96 1.61
N VAL A 188 7.94 10.09 2.80
CA VAL A 188 8.60 11.34 3.25
C VAL A 188 9.89 11.66 2.49
N ARG A 189 10.41 10.71 1.72
CA ARG A 189 11.58 10.87 0.83
C ARG A 189 11.22 10.65 -0.64
N ASN A 190 9.94 10.76 -1.00
CA ASN A 190 9.50 10.62 -2.39
C ASN A 190 10.08 11.77 -3.24
N ILE A 191 10.51 11.46 -4.47
CA ILE A 191 11.01 12.44 -5.44
C ILE A 191 9.87 13.37 -5.88
N VAL A 192 8.64 12.87 -5.88
CA VAL A 192 7.43 13.65 -6.12
C VAL A 192 6.85 14.07 -4.77
N ALA A 193 6.90 15.37 -4.50
CA ALA A 193 6.35 15.94 -3.27
C ALA A 193 4.83 15.67 -3.17
N ASP A 194 4.38 15.47 -1.93
CA ASP A 194 2.97 15.25 -1.58
C ASP A 194 2.28 14.15 -2.43
N ASN A 195 2.99 13.05 -2.71
CA ASN A 195 2.48 11.90 -3.46
C ASN A 195 2.56 10.61 -2.62
N VAL A 196 1.48 9.83 -2.62
CA VAL A 196 1.38 8.55 -1.88
C VAL A 196 1.20 7.33 -2.79
N GLY A 197 1.66 7.43 -4.03
CA GLY A 197 1.44 6.42 -5.08
C GLY A 197 2.02 5.05 -4.73
N HIS A 198 3.21 4.97 -4.14
CA HIS A 198 3.83 3.68 -3.80
C HIS A 198 3.01 2.97 -2.72
N ARG A 199 2.62 3.72 -1.69
CA ARG A 199 1.74 3.22 -0.62
C ARG A 199 0.40 2.74 -1.17
N ARG A 200 -0.22 3.50 -2.08
CA ARG A 200 -1.51 3.13 -2.70
C ARG A 200 -1.44 1.80 -3.44
N TRP A 201 -0.32 1.52 -4.11
CA TRP A 201 -0.10 0.23 -4.75
C TRP A 201 0.09 -0.92 -3.75
N ILE A 202 0.93 -0.73 -2.72
CA ILE A 202 1.16 -1.75 -1.68
C ILE A 202 -0.13 -2.10 -0.93
N LEU A 203 -0.94 -1.09 -0.62
CA LEU A 203 -2.20 -1.21 0.09
C LEU A 203 -3.41 -1.40 -0.83
N SER A 204 -3.21 -1.64 -2.12
CA SER A 204 -4.31 -1.92 -3.03
C SER A 204 -5.01 -3.21 -2.61
N PRO A 205 -6.33 -3.21 -2.34
CA PRO A 205 -7.11 -4.43 -2.08
C PRO A 205 -7.13 -5.39 -3.27
N PHE A 206 -6.85 -4.88 -4.47
CA PHE A 206 -6.85 -5.63 -5.73
C PHE A 206 -5.48 -6.20 -6.11
N LEU A 207 -4.43 -5.91 -5.32
CA LEU A 207 -3.13 -6.55 -5.48
C LEU A 207 -3.20 -7.98 -4.92
N THR A 208 -2.88 -8.97 -5.75
CA THR A 208 -2.91 -10.40 -5.36
C THR A 208 -1.56 -11.10 -5.51
N SER A 209 -0.63 -10.55 -6.30
CA SER A 209 0.74 -11.06 -6.42
C SER A 209 1.76 -9.95 -6.63
N ILE A 210 3.02 -10.19 -6.23
CA ILE A 210 4.15 -9.27 -6.42
C ILE A 210 5.38 -10.01 -6.96
N ALA A 211 6.28 -9.28 -7.60
CA ALA A 211 7.65 -9.71 -7.84
C ALA A 211 8.62 -8.60 -7.41
N TYR A 212 9.77 -8.98 -6.89
CA TYR A 212 10.74 -8.06 -6.33
C TYR A 212 12.12 -8.25 -6.97
N GLY A 213 12.59 -7.18 -7.59
CA GLY A 213 13.92 -7.06 -8.15
C GLY A 213 14.78 -6.12 -7.33
N ARG A 214 16.05 -6.47 -7.17
CA ARG A 214 17.06 -5.62 -6.57
C ARG A 214 18.38 -5.87 -7.28
N VAL A 215 19.04 -4.80 -7.70
CA VAL A 215 20.38 -4.88 -8.30
C VAL A 215 21.26 -3.87 -7.58
N ALA A 216 22.29 -4.41 -6.94
CA ALA A 216 23.29 -3.65 -6.22
C ALA A 216 24.68 -4.03 -6.73
N GLY A 217 25.58 -3.06 -6.82
CA GLY A 217 26.91 -3.27 -7.38
C GLY A 217 27.84 -2.11 -7.10
N SER A 218 29.10 -2.25 -7.50
CA SER A 218 30.10 -1.18 -7.41
C SER A 218 30.94 -1.13 -8.69
N ASP A 219 31.32 0.08 -9.09
CA ASP A 219 32.27 0.32 -10.18
C ASP A 219 33.73 0.47 -9.68
N GLY A 220 33.99 0.13 -8.41
CA GLY A 220 35.28 0.32 -7.74
C GLY A 220 35.44 1.68 -7.03
N VAL A 221 34.56 2.64 -7.32
CA VAL A 221 34.54 3.97 -6.68
C VAL A 221 33.21 4.18 -5.97
N ASN A 222 32.12 4.04 -6.70
CA ASN A 222 30.76 4.20 -6.22
C ASN A 222 30.10 2.85 -6.01
N ARG A 223 29.13 2.84 -5.12
CA ARG A 223 28.17 1.76 -4.90
C ARG A 223 26.81 2.23 -5.40
N THR A 224 26.06 1.33 -5.99
CA THR A 224 24.66 1.53 -6.42
C THR A 224 23.79 0.42 -5.86
N ASP A 225 22.52 0.73 -5.65
CA ASP A 225 21.50 -0.20 -5.15
C ASP A 225 20.14 0.32 -5.59
N ALA A 226 19.46 -0.40 -6.46
CA ALA A 226 18.15 -0.05 -6.97
C ALA A 226 17.18 -1.23 -6.83
N THR A 227 15.93 -0.92 -6.55
CA THR A 227 14.88 -1.95 -6.38
C THR A 227 13.63 -1.63 -7.17
N SER A 228 12.96 -2.69 -7.62
CA SER A 228 11.71 -2.65 -8.36
C SER A 228 10.74 -3.65 -7.73
N LEU A 229 9.60 -3.18 -7.23
CA LEU A 229 8.51 -4.02 -6.73
C LEU A 229 7.35 -3.96 -7.71
N LYS A 230 7.13 -5.02 -8.49
CA LYS A 230 6.01 -5.09 -9.45
C LYS A 230 4.68 -5.18 -8.69
N VAL A 231 3.79 -4.24 -8.97
CA VAL A 231 2.54 -4.02 -8.22
C VAL A 231 1.29 -3.96 -9.10
N PHE A 232 1.43 -4.05 -10.41
CA PHE A 232 0.32 -4.31 -11.34
C PHE A 232 0.84 -4.93 -12.63
N GLY A 233 -0.06 -5.33 -13.53
CA GLY A 233 0.31 -5.87 -14.83
C GLY A 233 1.09 -7.18 -14.73
N GLN A 234 0.85 -7.98 -13.68
CA GLN A 234 1.45 -9.29 -13.49
C GLN A 234 1.07 -10.21 -14.67
N ALA A 235 2.00 -11.06 -15.10
CA ALA A 235 1.75 -12.04 -16.16
C ALA A 235 0.58 -12.98 -15.82
N SER A 236 0.41 -13.27 -14.52
CA SER A 236 -0.76 -13.93 -13.96
C SER A 236 -0.98 -13.45 -12.53
N ALA A 237 -2.25 -13.24 -12.17
CA ALA A 237 -2.64 -12.78 -10.85
C ALA A 237 -3.79 -13.67 -10.34
N PRO A 238 -3.72 -14.19 -9.10
CA PRO A 238 -4.86 -14.83 -8.47
C PRO A 238 -6.08 -13.89 -8.45
N ALA A 239 -7.28 -14.49 -8.45
CA ALA A 239 -8.50 -13.72 -8.28
C ALA A 239 -8.53 -13.04 -6.91
N VAL A 240 -9.13 -11.84 -6.87
CA VAL A 240 -9.35 -11.10 -5.61
C VAL A 240 -10.45 -11.78 -4.82
N ASP A 241 -10.20 -12.05 -3.54
CA ASP A 241 -11.25 -12.46 -2.60
C ASP A 241 -12.05 -11.24 -2.16
N ALA A 242 -13.10 -10.92 -2.93
CA ALA A 242 -13.95 -9.76 -2.70
C ALA A 242 -14.65 -9.78 -1.32
N ALA A 243 -14.90 -10.95 -0.75
CA ALA A 243 -15.57 -11.09 0.54
C ALA A 243 -14.66 -10.74 1.71
N ALA A 244 -13.34 -10.87 1.53
CA ALA A 244 -12.33 -10.54 2.53
C ALA A 244 -11.91 -9.06 2.53
N LEU A 245 -12.39 -8.25 1.57
CA LEU A 245 -11.96 -6.85 1.46
C LEU A 245 -12.64 -5.94 2.48
N PRO A 246 -11.90 -5.01 3.12
CA PRO A 246 -12.49 -4.01 4.00
C PRO A 246 -13.28 -2.97 3.19
N SER A 247 -14.17 -2.23 3.86
CA SER A 247 -14.96 -1.15 3.24
C SER A 247 -14.14 0.11 2.92
N PHE A 248 -12.92 0.20 3.46
CA PHE A 248 -11.96 1.27 3.18
C PHE A 248 -10.55 0.80 3.50
N VAL A 249 -9.56 1.53 3.00
CA VAL A 249 -8.16 1.43 3.41
C VAL A 249 -7.71 2.79 3.89
N ALA A 250 -7.14 2.85 5.10
CA ALA A 250 -6.63 4.07 5.69
C ALA A 250 -5.18 3.87 6.15
N TYR A 251 -4.33 4.88 5.97
CA TYR A 251 -2.98 4.87 6.50
C TYR A 251 -2.73 6.12 7.36
N PRO A 252 -2.25 5.94 8.61
CA PRO A 252 -2.17 4.68 9.35
C PRO A 252 -3.58 4.24 9.83
N GLN A 253 -3.73 3.01 10.32
CA GLN A 253 -4.97 2.55 10.98
C GLN A 253 -4.65 1.56 12.10
N GLY A 254 -5.50 1.53 13.14
CA GLY A 254 -5.31 0.68 14.31
C GLY A 254 -3.99 0.96 15.03
N ASP A 255 -3.49 -0.03 15.76
CA ASP A 255 -2.13 0.01 16.27
C ASP A 255 -1.14 -0.16 15.11
N TYR A 256 -0.40 0.91 14.81
CA TYR A 256 0.45 0.99 13.64
C TYR A 256 1.92 1.11 14.04
N PRO A 257 2.80 0.20 13.62
CA PRO A 257 4.22 0.23 13.99
C PRO A 257 4.91 1.50 13.49
N ALA A 258 5.66 2.15 14.37
CA ALA A 258 6.55 3.27 14.06
C ALA A 258 7.59 2.87 12.99
N ARG A 259 7.88 1.56 12.86
CA ARG A 259 8.70 1.02 11.77
C ARG A 259 8.19 1.42 10.38
N TYR A 260 6.88 1.58 10.20
CA TYR A 260 6.26 1.87 8.90
C TYR A 260 5.55 3.22 8.87
N PHE A 261 5.81 4.11 9.84
CA PHE A 261 5.19 5.43 9.94
C PHE A 261 6.19 6.50 10.37
N ASP A 262 6.11 7.66 9.71
CA ASP A 262 6.86 8.87 10.06
C ASP A 262 5.88 9.96 10.48
N MET A 263 6.18 10.73 11.52
CA MET A 263 5.27 11.77 12.05
C MET A 263 5.01 12.90 11.06
N SER A 264 5.84 13.06 10.03
CA SER A 264 5.65 14.00 8.93
C SER A 264 4.94 13.39 7.71
N ALA A 265 4.64 12.09 7.73
CA ALA A 265 3.98 11.41 6.63
C ALA A 265 2.56 11.96 6.41
N LEU A 266 2.15 12.00 5.15
CA LEU A 266 0.74 12.19 4.80
C LEU A 266 -0.08 11.01 5.35
N LEU A 267 -1.24 11.33 5.93
CA LEU A 267 -2.32 10.37 6.11
C LEU A 267 -3.04 10.20 4.76
N SER A 268 -3.61 9.02 4.52
CA SER A 268 -4.33 8.73 3.28
C SER A 268 -5.52 7.80 3.51
N PHE A 269 -6.57 7.96 2.71
CA PHE A 269 -7.79 7.17 2.78
C PHE A 269 -8.37 6.89 1.38
N SER A 270 -8.84 5.66 1.19
CA SER A 270 -9.60 5.22 0.00
C SER A 270 -10.82 4.43 0.42
N ALA A 271 -11.99 4.76 -0.14
CA ALA A 271 -13.22 4.00 0.07
C ALA A 271 -13.32 2.83 -0.93
N ILE A 272 -13.76 1.66 -0.44
CA ILE A 272 -14.02 0.48 -1.27
C ILE A 272 -15.54 0.33 -1.42
N ILE A 273 -16.05 0.72 -2.57
CA ILE A 273 -17.48 0.77 -2.91
C ILE A 273 -17.89 -0.32 -3.91
N ASP A 274 -16.90 -1.02 -4.45
CA ASP A 274 -17.05 -2.22 -5.27
C ASP A 274 -15.81 -3.12 -5.06
N PRO A 275 -15.93 -4.22 -4.30
CA PRO A 275 -14.81 -5.11 -4.03
C PRO A 275 -14.49 -6.06 -5.20
N THR A 276 -15.30 -6.07 -6.26
CA THR A 276 -15.17 -6.99 -7.40
C THR A 276 -14.46 -6.36 -8.59
N ARG A 277 -14.54 -5.03 -8.74
CA ARG A 277 -13.92 -4.29 -9.85
C ARG A 277 -13.26 -3.01 -9.35
N ALA A 278 -11.93 -2.98 -9.38
CA ALA A 278 -11.13 -1.83 -8.96
C ALA A 278 -11.61 -0.51 -9.60
N GLY A 279 -11.83 -0.51 -10.93
CA GLY A 279 -12.25 0.67 -11.69
C GLY A 279 -13.55 1.32 -11.22
N ASN A 280 -14.51 0.52 -10.71
CA ASN A 280 -15.80 1.03 -10.25
C ASN A 280 -15.68 1.89 -8.98
N ASN A 281 -14.54 1.84 -8.29
CA ASN A 281 -14.26 2.65 -7.12
C ASN A 281 -13.93 4.11 -7.47
N SER A 282 -13.87 4.47 -8.75
CA SER A 282 -13.74 5.87 -9.19
C SER A 282 -14.99 6.71 -8.95
N ALA A 283 -16.14 6.06 -8.66
CA ALA A 283 -17.38 6.73 -8.31
C ALA A 283 -17.42 7.22 -6.84
N VAL A 284 -16.29 7.71 -6.35
CA VAL A 284 -16.10 8.34 -5.02
C VAL A 284 -15.54 9.73 -5.25
N ASP A 285 -16.20 10.74 -4.70
CA ASP A 285 -15.80 12.14 -4.76
C ASP A 285 -15.60 12.71 -3.35
N TYR A 286 -14.47 13.39 -3.17
CA TYR A 286 -14.01 13.97 -1.92
C TYR A 286 -14.10 15.51 -1.89
N ALA A 287 -14.58 16.16 -2.96
CA ALA A 287 -14.59 17.62 -3.08
C ALA A 287 -15.36 18.34 -1.97
N ALA A 288 -16.39 17.70 -1.42
CA ALA A 288 -17.18 18.23 -0.32
C ALA A 288 -16.83 17.59 1.04
N ALA A 289 -15.81 16.73 1.07
CA ALA A 289 -15.46 15.98 2.27
C ALA A 289 -14.80 16.89 3.33
N THR A 290 -15.09 16.63 4.61
CA THR A 290 -14.45 17.32 5.73
C THR A 290 -13.73 16.30 6.60
N ILE A 291 -12.46 16.55 6.91
CA ILE A 291 -11.65 15.68 7.76
C ILE A 291 -11.56 16.29 9.16
N ARG A 292 -11.88 15.51 10.18
CA ARG A 292 -11.61 15.84 11.57
C ARG A 292 -10.71 14.78 12.18
N VAL A 293 -9.67 15.24 12.87
CA VAL A 293 -8.80 14.38 13.68
C VAL A 293 -8.83 14.86 15.11
N THR A 294 -9.01 13.95 16.07
CA THR A 294 -8.96 14.27 17.50
C THR A 294 -7.94 13.42 18.22
N GLY A 295 -7.23 14.00 19.20
CA GLY A 295 -6.36 13.27 20.12
C GLY A 295 -7.13 12.50 21.19
N ALA A 296 -6.38 11.86 22.10
CA ALA A 296 -6.95 11.04 23.19
C ALA A 296 -7.80 11.84 24.20
N ASP A 297 -7.54 13.14 24.32
CA ASP A 297 -8.30 14.09 25.14
C ASP A 297 -9.55 14.65 24.44
N GLY A 298 -9.81 14.22 23.20
CA GLY A 298 -10.90 14.73 22.36
C GLY A 298 -10.61 16.09 21.72
N ALA A 299 -9.43 16.68 21.94
CA ALA A 299 -9.05 17.94 21.33
C ALA A 299 -8.88 17.78 19.82
N ALA A 300 -9.39 18.76 19.06
CA ALA A 300 -9.24 18.78 17.61
C ALA A 300 -7.78 19.07 17.24
N MET A 301 -7.24 18.28 16.31
CA MET A 301 -5.91 18.43 15.77
C MET A 301 -5.92 19.30 14.51
N THR A 302 -4.82 19.99 14.23
CA THR A 302 -4.69 20.80 13.01
C THR A 302 -4.50 19.91 11.79
N VAL A 303 -5.50 19.91 10.91
CA VAL A 303 -5.46 19.25 9.59
C VAL A 303 -5.07 20.28 8.53
N SER A 304 -4.17 19.91 7.62
CA SER A 304 -3.72 20.78 6.53
C SER A 304 -3.29 19.96 5.30
N GLY A 305 -2.95 20.64 4.19
CA GLY A 305 -2.40 19.97 3.00
C GLY A 305 -3.34 18.93 2.40
N ILE A 306 -4.65 19.18 2.44
CA ILE A 306 -5.66 18.26 1.91
C ILE A 306 -5.56 18.26 0.39
N SER A 307 -5.40 17.08 -0.19
CA SER A 307 -5.58 16.86 -1.62
C SER A 307 -6.30 15.53 -1.86
N PHE A 308 -6.92 15.40 -3.02
CA PHE A 308 -7.61 14.18 -3.42
C PHE A 308 -7.55 14.00 -4.93
N ASP A 309 -7.70 12.76 -5.37
CA ASP A 309 -7.67 12.38 -6.77
C ASP A 309 -8.40 11.04 -7.00
N ASN A 310 -8.70 10.76 -8.26
CA ASN A 310 -9.23 9.47 -8.72
C ASN A 310 -8.27 8.78 -9.70
N LEU A 311 -6.97 9.08 -9.61
CA LEU A 311 -5.95 8.46 -10.47
C LEU A 311 -5.85 6.97 -10.17
N GLY A 312 -5.53 6.17 -11.19
CA GLY A 312 -5.45 4.71 -11.10
C GLY A 312 -4.18 4.18 -10.42
N TYR A 313 -3.88 4.60 -9.19
CA TYR A 313 -2.84 3.98 -8.35
C TYR A 313 -3.50 3.01 -7.37
N GLY A 314 -3.62 1.73 -7.75
CA GLY A 314 -4.41 0.74 -7.02
C GLY A 314 -5.90 1.05 -7.09
N VAL A 315 -6.44 1.61 -6.00
CA VAL A 315 -7.85 2.05 -5.93
C VAL A 315 -7.96 3.45 -6.56
N PRO A 316 -8.84 3.68 -7.54
CA PRO A 316 -9.01 4.97 -8.22
C PRO A 316 -9.83 5.99 -7.41
N ASN A 317 -9.56 6.10 -6.13
CA ASN A 317 -9.99 7.20 -5.26
C ASN A 317 -9.00 7.33 -4.10
N ASN A 318 -8.62 8.55 -3.76
CA ASN A 318 -7.69 8.84 -2.67
C ASN A 318 -7.97 10.24 -2.13
N ILE A 319 -7.98 10.38 -0.81
CA ILE A 319 -7.85 11.66 -0.12
C ILE A 319 -6.69 11.55 0.86
N GLN A 320 -5.84 12.58 0.92
CA GLN A 320 -4.65 12.64 1.73
C GLN A 320 -4.51 14.00 2.44
N TRP A 321 -3.87 14.01 3.60
CA TRP A 321 -3.72 15.22 4.43
C TRP A 321 -2.57 15.11 5.43
N LYS A 322 -2.16 16.24 6.00
CA LYS A 322 -1.20 16.34 7.11
C LYS A 322 -1.93 16.60 8.42
N VAL A 323 -1.38 16.08 9.52
CA VAL A 323 -1.84 16.36 10.89
C VAL A 323 -0.64 16.84 11.71
N ALA A 324 -0.74 18.02 12.32
CA ALA A 324 0.31 18.52 13.19
C ALA A 324 0.19 17.92 14.60
N GLY A 325 1.33 17.71 15.26
CA GLY A 325 1.36 17.27 16.67
C GLY A 325 1.09 15.78 16.89
N LEU A 326 1.29 14.94 15.87
CA LEU A 326 1.25 13.49 16.06
C LEU A 326 2.38 13.02 16.99
N GLY A 327 2.07 12.03 17.82
CA GLY A 327 2.94 11.47 18.84
C GLY A 327 2.76 9.96 18.96
N ARG A 328 3.77 9.31 19.54
CA ARG A 328 3.74 7.87 19.81
C ARG A 328 2.80 7.55 20.96
N ASN A 329 2.21 6.37 20.93
CA ASN A 329 1.34 5.82 21.96
C ASN A 329 0.11 6.69 22.29
N VAL A 330 -0.26 7.62 21.41
CA VAL A 330 -1.50 8.41 21.47
C VAL A 330 -2.51 7.84 20.49
N THR A 331 -3.73 7.60 20.96
CA THR A 331 -4.84 7.21 20.09
C THR A 331 -5.45 8.45 19.45
N TYR A 332 -5.54 8.42 18.13
CA TYR A 332 -6.21 9.43 17.32
C TYR A 332 -7.49 8.84 16.72
N SER A 333 -8.54 9.64 16.70
CA SER A 333 -9.78 9.32 15.98
C SER A 333 -9.90 10.21 14.75
N VAL A 334 -10.20 9.63 13.60
CA VAL A 334 -10.40 10.31 12.33
C VAL A 334 -11.84 10.14 11.90
N THR A 335 -12.49 11.24 11.52
CA THR A 335 -13.75 11.21 10.76
C THR A 335 -13.56 11.92 9.43
N ILE A 336 -14.14 11.33 8.38
CA ILE A 336 -14.19 11.90 7.04
C ILE A 336 -15.66 11.94 6.65
N ASP A 337 -16.25 13.12 6.76
CA ASP A 337 -17.67 13.35 6.54
C ASP A 337 -17.92 13.83 5.11
N ASN A 338 -19.14 13.61 4.61
CA ASN A 338 -19.62 14.10 3.31
C ASN A 338 -18.80 13.61 2.10
N VAL A 339 -18.27 12.39 2.18
CA VAL A 339 -17.71 11.67 1.03
C VAL A 339 -18.84 11.25 0.11
N ARG A 340 -18.80 11.63 -1.17
CA ARG A 340 -19.88 11.35 -2.14
C ARG A 340 -19.61 10.03 -2.84
N VAL A 341 -20.34 8.99 -2.46
CA VAL A 341 -20.30 7.67 -3.10
C VAL A 341 -21.49 7.54 -4.03
N ARG A 342 -21.25 7.53 -5.35
CA ARG A 342 -22.31 7.54 -6.38
C ARG A 342 -23.36 8.64 -6.11
N GLY A 343 -22.89 9.84 -5.75
CA GLY A 343 -23.72 11.01 -5.41
C GLY A 343 -24.28 11.05 -3.99
N VAL A 344 -24.26 9.92 -3.26
CA VAL A 344 -24.81 9.83 -1.90
C VAL A 344 -23.72 10.15 -0.88
N ALA A 345 -24.01 11.08 0.04
CA ALA A 345 -23.09 11.41 1.14
C ALA A 345 -22.93 10.21 2.09
N ARG A 346 -21.68 9.93 2.45
CA ARG A 346 -21.27 8.92 3.42
C ARG A 346 -20.26 9.54 4.37
N SER A 347 -20.19 8.99 5.58
CA SER A 347 -19.16 9.31 6.56
C SER A 347 -18.37 8.06 6.89
N TYR A 348 -17.06 8.23 7.08
CA TYR A 348 -16.14 7.18 7.48
C TYR A 348 -15.45 7.57 8.77
N GLY A 349 -15.18 6.58 9.62
CA GLY A 349 -14.49 6.78 10.89
C GLY A 349 -13.53 5.64 11.17
N TYR A 350 -12.35 5.98 11.66
CA TYR A 350 -11.36 5.00 12.10
C TYR A 350 -10.46 5.60 13.17
N THR A 351 -9.72 4.74 13.87
CA THR A 351 -8.72 5.16 14.85
C THR A 351 -7.34 4.67 14.43
N PHE A 352 -6.31 5.34 14.93
CA PHE A 352 -4.95 4.84 14.87
C PHE A 352 -4.14 5.25 16.08
N ARG A 353 -3.08 4.49 16.36
CA ARG A 353 -2.07 4.79 17.38
C ARG A 353 -0.72 4.31 16.89
N ILE A 354 0.29 5.17 16.98
CA ILE A 354 1.65 4.80 16.57
C ILE A 354 2.34 4.07 17.72
N ILE A 355 2.65 2.79 17.54
CA ILE A 355 3.29 1.93 18.56
C ILE A 355 4.76 1.67 18.22
N ASP A 356 5.57 1.34 19.23
CA ASP A 356 7.00 1.02 19.06
C ASP A 356 7.23 -0.35 18.39
#